data_AF-A0A3C1GFR3-F1
#
_entry.id   AF-A0A3C1GFR3-F1
#
_cell.length_a   1.000
_cell.length_b   1.000
_cell.length_c   1.000
_cell.angle_alpha   90.00
_cell.angle_beta   90.00
_cell.angle_gamma   90.00
#
_symmetry.space_group_name_H-M   'P 1'
#
loop_
_entity.id
_entity.type
_entity.pdbx_description
1 polymer ?
#
loop_
_entity_poly.entity_id
_entity_poly.type
_entity_poly.pdbx_seq_one_letter_code
_entity_poly.pdbx_strand_id
1 'polypeptide(L)'
;MKDRGFLTITAIALTIITVGLCPSVALAQTHPVSAPPQQAQNAPPDAVKASAPDSTPERFKPMLGVWEAKVPTDPMSWRILSVAESGEVQVEYFYKDSRVQNMKGTVSVNKEGNLRLALEGGDRTRVRWELNYSSMFGGMLSGKAFTSTGYMDLKVYRK
;
A
#
# COMPACT_ATOMS: atom_id res chain seq x y z
N MET A 1 -14.29 38.47 -38.55
CA MET A 1 -15.56 38.78 -37.86
C MET A 1 -16.53 37.64 -38.16
N LYS A 2 -17.29 37.17 -37.15
CA LYS A 2 -17.78 35.79 -36.90
C LYS A 2 -16.74 34.90 -36.19
N ASP A 3 -17.02 34.17 -35.13
CA ASP A 3 -18.28 33.84 -34.46
C ASP A 3 -18.08 33.68 -32.94
N ARG A 4 -19.19 33.88 -32.22
CA ARG A 4 -19.33 33.81 -30.76
C ARG A 4 -19.43 32.36 -30.30
N GLY A 5 -19.03 32.13 -29.05
CA GLY A 5 -19.65 31.10 -28.24
C GLY A 5 -18.68 30.37 -27.32
N PHE A 6 -18.58 30.81 -26.07
CA PHE A 6 -18.43 29.88 -24.96
C PHE A 6 -19.14 30.47 -23.74
N LEU A 7 -20.38 30.00 -23.56
CA LEU A 7 -21.14 30.09 -22.33
C LEU A 7 -20.90 28.75 -21.63
N THR A 8 -20.32 28.72 -20.43
CA THR A 8 -20.45 27.55 -19.55
C THR A 8 -20.80 28.03 -18.16
N ILE A 9 -21.97 27.58 -17.72
CA ILE A 9 -22.72 28.03 -16.56
C ILE A 9 -22.17 27.36 -15.30
N THR A 10 -21.94 28.17 -14.27
CA THR A 10 -21.67 27.77 -12.89
C THR A 10 -22.94 27.24 -12.21
N ALA A 11 -22.87 26.07 -11.55
CA ALA A 11 -23.57 25.78 -10.28
C ALA A 11 -23.35 24.31 -9.86
N ILE A 12 -22.56 24.09 -8.82
CA ILE A 12 -22.61 22.83 -8.05
C ILE A 12 -23.38 23.17 -6.76
N ALA A 13 -24.65 22.78 -6.73
CA ALA A 13 -25.49 22.86 -5.54
C ALA A 13 -25.18 21.65 -4.64
N LEU A 14 -24.61 21.90 -3.47
CA LEU A 14 -24.43 20.90 -2.42
C LEU A 14 -25.54 21.10 -1.37
N THR A 15 -26.53 20.23 -1.37
CA THR A 15 -27.67 20.30 -0.45
C THR A 15 -27.28 19.69 0.91
N ILE A 16 -27.30 20.52 1.95
CA ILE A 16 -27.14 20.11 3.35
C ILE A 16 -28.51 19.64 3.87
N ILE A 17 -28.62 18.40 4.35
CA ILE A 17 -29.80 17.94 5.10
C ILE A 17 -29.44 17.90 6.58
N THR A 18 -30.00 18.84 7.34
CA THR A 18 -30.00 18.84 8.81
C THR A 18 -31.45 18.94 9.29
N VAL A 19 -31.96 17.87 9.90
CA VAL A 19 -33.20 17.84 10.71
C VAL A 19 -33.08 16.57 11.58
N GLY A 20 -33.26 16.52 12.89
CA GLY A 20 -33.70 17.45 13.93
C GLY A 20 -33.68 16.71 15.28
N LEU A 21 -33.60 17.46 16.38
CA LEU A 21 -33.48 16.98 17.77
C LEU A 21 -34.78 16.35 18.35
N CYS A 22 -34.60 15.29 19.15
CA CYS A 22 -35.20 14.88 20.45
C CYS A 22 -36.56 15.47 20.93
N PRO A 23 -37.42 14.71 21.68
CA PRO A 23 -37.14 14.38 23.10
C PRO A 23 -37.68 13.04 23.68
N SER A 24 -37.16 12.73 24.87
CA SER A 24 -37.40 11.60 25.80
C SER A 24 -38.80 11.51 26.42
N VAL A 25 -39.15 10.37 27.07
CA VAL A 25 -39.70 10.25 28.46
C VAL A 25 -40.03 8.79 28.86
N ALA A 26 -39.46 8.39 30.02
CA ALA A 26 -39.90 7.49 31.12
C ALA A 26 -40.31 6.01 30.94
N LEU A 27 -39.40 5.12 31.37
CA LEU A 27 -39.47 4.16 32.49
C LEU A 27 -40.84 3.61 32.98
N ALA A 28 -40.98 2.28 32.94
CA ALA A 28 -41.58 1.47 34.03
C ALA A 28 -41.02 0.04 34.00
N GLN A 29 -40.43 -0.39 35.11
CA GLN A 29 -39.85 -1.72 35.35
C GLN A 29 -40.95 -2.72 35.73
N THR A 30 -40.84 -3.97 35.27
CA THR A 30 -41.36 -5.15 36.00
C THR A 30 -40.72 -6.43 35.42
N HIS A 31 -39.69 -6.93 36.11
CA HIS A 31 -39.41 -8.37 36.21
C HIS A 31 -40.24 -8.92 37.39
N PRO A 32 -40.57 -10.23 37.52
CA PRO A 32 -39.76 -11.42 37.16
C PRO A 32 -40.57 -12.52 36.43
N VAL A 33 -39.98 -13.57 35.86
CA VAL A 33 -39.78 -14.87 36.53
C VAL A 33 -38.89 -15.74 35.61
N SER A 34 -37.96 -16.46 36.23
CA SER A 34 -37.02 -17.39 35.59
C SER A 34 -37.70 -18.62 34.98
N ALA A 35 -37.30 -18.94 33.75
CA ALA A 35 -37.26 -20.32 33.23
C ALA A 35 -36.00 -20.45 32.33
N PRO A 36 -35.28 -21.58 32.38
CA PRO A 36 -33.92 -21.71 31.84
C PRO A 36 -33.85 -21.63 30.30
N PRO A 37 -32.71 -21.20 29.72
CA PRO A 37 -32.63 -20.91 28.30
C PRO A 37 -32.60 -22.18 27.45
N GLN A 38 -33.56 -22.31 26.53
CA GLN A 38 -33.43 -23.21 25.38
C GLN A 38 -32.26 -22.77 24.50
N GLN A 39 -31.35 -23.70 24.23
CA GLN A 39 -30.34 -23.57 23.18
C GLN A 39 -31.01 -23.52 21.80
N ALA A 40 -30.71 -22.47 21.02
CA ALA A 40 -30.63 -22.57 19.57
C ALA A 40 -29.83 -21.38 19.00
N GLN A 41 -28.65 -21.73 18.47
CA GLN A 41 -27.85 -21.07 17.43
C GLN A 41 -28.35 -19.74 16.86
N ASN A 42 -27.53 -18.69 17.00
CA ASN A 42 -26.66 -18.19 15.92
C ASN A 42 -25.85 -17.02 16.47
N ALA A 43 -24.66 -17.30 16.99
CA ALA A 43 -23.63 -16.27 17.03
C ALA A 43 -23.33 -15.91 15.56
N PRO A 44 -23.40 -14.64 15.15
CA PRO A 44 -22.90 -14.25 13.84
C PRO A 44 -21.44 -14.73 13.77
N PRO A 45 -21.05 -15.47 12.73
CA PRO A 45 -19.65 -15.86 12.59
C PRO A 45 -18.83 -14.57 12.61
N ASP A 46 -17.81 -14.55 13.47
CA ASP A 46 -16.77 -13.54 13.48
C ASP A 46 -16.50 -13.15 12.02
N ALA A 47 -16.78 -11.89 11.71
CA ALA A 47 -16.40 -11.31 10.44
C ALA A 47 -14.88 -11.30 10.43
N VAL A 48 -14.30 -12.44 10.03
CA VAL A 48 -12.92 -12.58 9.63
C VAL A 48 -12.71 -11.43 8.68
N LYS A 49 -11.92 -10.45 9.12
CA LYS A 49 -11.51 -9.31 8.34
C LYS A 49 -10.95 -9.91 7.05
N ALA A 50 -11.76 -9.94 6.00
CA ALA A 50 -11.35 -10.49 4.73
C ALA A 50 -10.17 -9.62 4.32
N SER A 51 -8.96 -10.13 4.46
CA SER A 51 -7.79 -9.54 3.85
C SER A 51 -8.18 -9.32 2.41
N ALA A 52 -8.21 -8.05 1.99
CA ALA A 52 -8.59 -7.70 0.63
C ALA A 52 -7.79 -8.62 -0.32
N PRO A 53 -8.44 -9.20 -1.35
CA PRO A 53 -7.74 -10.08 -2.28
C PRO A 53 -6.49 -9.36 -2.76
N ASP A 54 -5.34 -10.04 -2.66
CA ASP A 54 -4.05 -9.52 -3.09
C ASP A 54 -4.18 -9.13 -4.57
N SER A 55 -4.35 -7.83 -4.82
CA SER A 55 -4.65 -7.28 -6.15
C SER A 55 -3.41 -7.24 -7.04
N THR A 56 -2.32 -7.84 -6.58
CA THR A 56 -1.05 -7.87 -7.29
C THR A 56 -1.12 -8.83 -8.48
N PRO A 57 -0.88 -8.36 -9.71
CA PRO A 57 -0.84 -9.22 -10.90
C PRO A 57 0.18 -10.35 -10.74
N GLU A 58 -0.15 -11.56 -11.21
CA GLU A 58 0.70 -12.77 -11.06
C GLU A 58 2.15 -12.52 -11.50
N ARG A 59 2.35 -11.77 -12.60
CA ARG A 59 3.68 -11.42 -13.13
C ARG A 59 4.55 -10.64 -12.15
N PHE A 60 3.95 -9.91 -11.21
CA PHE A 60 4.65 -9.07 -10.24
C PHE A 60 4.71 -9.68 -8.85
N LYS A 61 4.02 -10.80 -8.59
CA LYS A 61 4.09 -11.51 -7.31
C LYS A 61 5.52 -11.84 -6.83
N PRO A 62 6.50 -12.15 -7.71
CA PRO A 62 7.88 -12.37 -7.27
C PRO A 62 8.50 -11.17 -6.55
N MET A 63 7.99 -9.95 -6.75
CA MET A 63 8.48 -8.74 -6.10
C MET A 63 7.98 -8.56 -4.67
N LEU A 64 6.89 -9.23 -4.27
CA LEU A 64 6.29 -9.03 -2.97
C LEU A 64 7.18 -9.52 -1.82
N GLY A 65 7.07 -8.89 -0.66
CA GLY A 65 7.77 -9.29 0.56
C GLY A 65 8.91 -8.36 0.95
N VAL A 66 9.81 -8.86 1.80
CA VAL A 66 10.88 -8.08 2.43
C VAL A 66 12.20 -8.31 1.71
N TRP A 67 12.89 -7.22 1.43
CA TRP A 67 14.15 -7.16 0.72
C TRP A 67 15.18 -6.42 1.58
N GLU A 68 16.39 -6.97 1.66
CA GLU A 68 17.46 -6.43 2.51
C GLU A 68 18.76 -6.29 1.71
N ALA A 69 19.31 -5.08 1.69
CA ALA A 69 20.62 -4.78 1.16
C ALA A 69 21.65 -4.90 2.29
N LYS A 70 22.53 -5.91 2.21
CA LYS A 70 23.60 -6.11 3.20
C LYS A 70 24.78 -5.19 2.91
N VAL A 71 24.64 -3.92 3.29
CA VAL A 71 25.73 -2.94 3.32
C VAL A 71 26.10 -2.70 4.79
N PRO A 72 27.27 -3.15 5.28
CA PRO A 72 27.60 -3.11 6.70
C PRO A 72 27.51 -1.73 7.36
N THR A 73 27.87 -0.67 6.63
CA THR A 73 27.86 0.71 7.16
C THR A 73 26.48 1.36 7.10
N ASP A 74 25.67 0.97 6.12
CA ASP A 74 24.42 1.63 5.76
C ASP A 74 23.36 0.59 5.39
N PRO A 75 22.86 -0.19 6.38
CA PRO A 75 21.85 -1.20 6.13
C PRO A 75 20.56 -0.57 5.61
N MET A 76 20.00 -1.16 4.56
CA MET A 76 18.80 -0.68 3.89
C MET A 76 17.87 -1.86 3.66
N SER A 77 16.58 -1.68 3.96
CA SER A 77 15.57 -2.70 3.71
C SER A 77 14.28 -2.09 3.26
N TRP A 78 13.46 -2.88 2.56
CA TRP A 78 12.13 -2.45 2.20
C TRP A 78 11.18 -3.63 2.11
N ARG A 79 9.88 -3.33 2.23
CA ARG A 79 8.79 -4.27 2.03
C ARG A 79 7.92 -3.80 0.88
N ILE A 80 7.74 -4.65 -0.11
CA ILE A 80 6.77 -4.47 -1.19
C ILE A 80 5.48 -5.13 -0.71
N LEU A 81 4.46 -4.30 -0.48
CA LEU A 81 3.15 -4.72 0.03
C LEU A 81 2.22 -5.15 -1.09
N SER A 82 2.21 -4.39 -2.19
CA SER A 82 1.39 -4.65 -3.37
C SER A 82 2.01 -4.00 -4.60
N VAL A 83 1.65 -4.52 -5.79
CA VAL A 83 2.00 -3.90 -7.07
C VAL A 83 0.74 -3.77 -7.92
N ALA A 84 0.44 -2.57 -8.40
CA ALA A 84 -0.70 -2.33 -9.28
C ALA A 84 -0.46 -2.89 -10.69
N GLU A 85 -1.51 -2.99 -11.50
CA GLU A 85 -1.43 -3.38 -12.92
C GLU A 85 -0.49 -2.46 -13.73
N SER A 86 -0.47 -1.16 -13.37
CA SER A 86 0.43 -0.14 -13.94
C SER A 86 1.91 -0.35 -13.58
N GLY A 87 2.21 -1.22 -12.62
CA GLY A 87 3.54 -1.40 -12.06
C GLY A 87 3.84 -0.49 -10.86
N GLU A 88 2.93 0.40 -10.46
CA GLU A 88 3.12 1.21 -9.25
C GLU A 88 3.19 0.34 -8.00
N VAL A 89 4.13 0.64 -7.11
CA VAL A 89 4.42 -0.18 -5.93
C VAL A 89 4.03 0.53 -4.65
N GLN A 90 3.29 -0.16 -3.79
CA GLN A 90 3.16 0.24 -2.40
C GLN A 90 4.37 -0.31 -1.60
N VAL A 91 5.27 0.59 -1.21
CA VAL A 91 6.55 0.24 -0.56
C VAL A 91 6.67 0.86 0.82
N GLU A 92 7.16 0.08 1.79
CA GLU A 92 7.68 0.58 3.06
C GLU A 92 9.20 0.47 3.04
N TYR A 93 9.90 1.59 3.04
CA TYR A 93 11.36 1.63 2.97
C TYR A 93 11.97 2.06 4.30
N PHE A 94 13.08 1.42 4.67
CA PHE A 94 13.82 1.63 5.89
C PHE A 94 15.30 1.88 5.58
N TYR A 95 15.84 2.96 6.13
CA TYR A 95 17.27 3.23 6.18
C TYR A 95 17.73 3.10 7.62
N LYS A 96 18.63 2.15 7.89
CA LYS A 96 18.93 1.69 9.26
C LYS A 96 17.61 1.31 9.94
N ASP A 97 17.37 1.84 11.14
CA ASP A 97 16.15 1.56 11.90
C ASP A 97 15.01 2.57 11.65
N SER A 98 15.21 3.51 10.72
CA SER A 98 14.25 4.60 10.46
C SER A 98 13.47 4.37 9.17
N ARG A 99 12.13 4.45 9.26
CA ARG A 99 11.25 4.47 8.08
C ARG A 99 11.46 5.77 7.30
N VAL A 100 11.71 5.66 6.01
CA VAL A 100 11.80 6.81 5.10
C VAL A 100 10.43 7.08 4.51
N GLN A 101 9.95 8.31 4.67
CA GLN A 101 8.69 8.76 4.09
C GLN A 101 8.87 9.15 2.61
N ASN A 102 7.77 9.25 1.87
CA ASN A 102 7.74 9.72 0.49
C ASN A 102 8.58 8.88 -0.50
N MET A 103 8.80 7.60 -0.20
CA MET A 103 9.40 6.66 -1.16
C MET A 103 8.35 6.19 -2.16
N LYS A 104 8.71 6.25 -3.44
CA LYS A 104 7.91 5.75 -4.55
C LYS A 104 8.60 4.55 -5.18
N GLY A 105 7.83 3.63 -5.73
CA GLY A 105 8.35 2.47 -6.42
C GLY A 105 7.59 2.15 -7.70
N THR A 106 8.29 1.57 -8.66
CA THR A 106 7.70 1.07 -9.90
C THR A 106 8.37 -0.24 -10.30
N VAL A 107 7.57 -1.24 -10.63
CA VAL A 107 8.03 -2.49 -11.24
C VAL A 107 7.68 -2.46 -12.72
N SER A 108 8.62 -2.89 -13.55
CA SER A 108 8.46 -3.01 -15.00
C SER A 108 9.07 -4.32 -15.48
N VAL A 109 8.76 -4.71 -16.71
CA VAL A 109 9.42 -5.82 -17.40
C VAL A 109 10.39 -5.20 -18.41
N ASN A 110 11.66 -5.59 -18.39
CA ASN A 110 12.65 -5.12 -19.37
C ASN A 110 12.52 -5.86 -20.71
N LYS A 111 13.33 -5.49 -21.70
CA LYS A 111 13.26 -6.05 -23.06
C LYS A 111 13.58 -7.55 -23.09
N GLU A 112 14.34 -8.00 -22.10
CA GLU A 112 14.76 -9.37 -21.91
C GLU A 112 13.74 -10.20 -21.10
N GLY A 113 12.59 -9.62 -20.75
CA GLY A 113 11.53 -10.29 -19.99
C GLY A 113 11.76 -10.37 -18.48
N ASN A 114 12.82 -9.75 -17.96
CA ASN A 114 13.13 -9.73 -16.54
C ASN A 114 12.41 -8.58 -15.83
N LEU A 115 11.98 -8.83 -14.60
CA LEU A 115 11.38 -7.79 -13.78
C LEU A 115 12.45 -6.79 -13.31
N ARG A 116 12.12 -5.51 -13.34
CA ARG A 116 12.96 -4.40 -12.86
C ARG A 116 12.19 -3.56 -11.86
N LEU A 117 12.76 -3.37 -10.69
CA LEU A 117 12.28 -2.46 -9.65
C LEU A 117 13.06 -1.14 -9.73
N ALA A 118 12.33 -0.04 -9.80
CA ALA A 118 12.85 1.30 -9.56
C ALA A 118 12.27 1.81 -8.24
N LEU A 119 13.10 2.34 -7.35
CA LEU A 119 12.65 3.05 -6.14
C LEU A 119 13.24 4.45 -6.16
N GLU A 120 12.44 5.48 -5.87
CA GLU A 120 12.90 6.86 -5.85
C GLU A 120 12.22 7.64 -4.72
N GLY A 121 12.99 8.46 -4.00
CA GLY A 121 12.45 9.40 -3.02
C GLY A 121 13.34 9.56 -1.78
N GLY A 122 12.71 10.01 -0.70
CA GLY A 122 13.33 10.25 0.61
C GLY A 122 13.81 11.69 0.81
N ASP A 123 13.41 12.29 1.94
CA ASP A 123 13.66 13.71 2.24
C ASP A 123 15.12 14.04 2.60
N ARG A 124 15.94 13.03 2.94
CA ARG A 124 17.32 13.25 3.45
C ARG A 124 18.42 12.99 2.42
N THR A 125 18.11 12.29 1.35
CA THR A 125 19.04 11.88 0.31
C THR A 125 18.15 11.43 -0.83
N ARG A 126 18.25 12.03 -2.02
CA ARG A 126 17.56 11.52 -3.20
C ARG A 126 18.11 10.14 -3.49
N VAL A 127 17.44 9.12 -2.97
CA VAL A 127 17.86 7.74 -3.15
C VAL A 127 17.09 7.24 -4.35
N ARG A 128 17.82 6.89 -5.40
CA ARG A 128 17.26 6.21 -6.57
C ARG A 128 17.88 4.83 -6.67
N TRP A 129 17.05 3.80 -6.81
CA TRP A 129 17.46 2.43 -7.01
C TRP A 129 16.98 1.97 -8.37
N GLU A 130 17.83 1.23 -9.07
CA GLU A 130 17.45 0.53 -10.29
C GLU A 130 17.96 -0.91 -10.19
N LEU A 131 17.04 -1.83 -9.92
CA LEU A 131 17.35 -3.21 -9.57
C LEU A 131 16.65 -4.16 -10.52
N ASN A 132 17.37 -5.14 -11.05
CA ASN A 132 16.83 -6.23 -11.83
C ASN A 132 16.63 -7.45 -10.93
N TYR A 133 15.47 -8.08 -11.08
CA TYR A 133 15.14 -9.33 -10.42
C TYR A 133 15.76 -10.50 -11.17
N SER A 134 16.33 -11.41 -10.38
CA SER A 134 16.75 -12.73 -10.81
C SER A 134 16.02 -13.76 -9.96
N SER A 135 15.41 -14.75 -10.61
CA SER A 135 14.80 -15.90 -9.94
C SER A 135 15.83 -16.88 -9.36
N MET A 136 17.11 -16.67 -9.64
CA MET A 136 18.19 -17.49 -9.07
C MET A 136 18.21 -17.36 -7.53
N PHE A 137 18.53 -18.45 -6.84
CA PHE A 137 18.73 -18.48 -5.38
C PHE A 137 17.53 -17.99 -4.54
N GLY A 138 16.29 -18.23 -5.01
CA GLY A 138 15.08 -17.89 -4.26
C GLY A 138 14.62 -16.44 -4.42
N GLY A 139 15.22 -15.69 -5.35
CA GLY A 139 14.88 -14.30 -5.64
C GLY A 139 15.94 -13.34 -5.13
N MET A 140 16.63 -12.68 -6.07
CA MET A 140 17.62 -11.65 -5.78
C MET A 140 17.34 -10.42 -6.63
N LEU A 141 17.49 -9.24 -6.02
CA LEU A 141 17.49 -7.96 -6.72
C LEU A 141 18.94 -7.48 -6.83
N SER A 142 19.36 -7.11 -8.03
CA SER A 142 20.73 -6.61 -8.27
C SER A 142 20.75 -5.44 -9.23
N GLY A 143 21.61 -4.47 -8.97
CA GLY A 143 21.71 -3.28 -9.79
C GLY A 143 22.38 -2.13 -9.05
N LYS A 144 21.93 -0.91 -9.30
CA LYS A 144 22.61 0.30 -8.81
C LYS A 144 21.73 1.08 -7.85
N ALA A 145 22.32 1.56 -6.75
CA ALA A 145 21.80 2.71 -6.02
C ALA A 145 22.58 3.96 -6.40
N PHE A 146 21.81 5.03 -6.51
CA PHE A 146 22.23 6.37 -6.79
C PHE A 146 21.96 7.16 -5.51
N THR A 147 23.03 7.57 -4.85
CA THR A 147 22.99 8.35 -3.62
C THR A 147 23.67 9.70 -3.85
N SER A 148 23.56 10.63 -2.91
CA SER A 148 24.25 11.92 -2.99
C SER A 148 25.77 11.80 -3.07
N THR A 149 26.35 10.68 -2.64
CA THR A 149 27.81 10.45 -2.62
C THR A 149 28.32 9.66 -3.83
N GLY A 150 27.44 9.19 -4.71
CA GLY A 150 27.80 8.45 -5.93
C GLY A 150 26.94 7.21 -6.15
N TYR A 151 27.48 6.29 -6.95
CA TYR A 151 26.82 5.05 -7.36
C TYR A 151 27.41 3.87 -6.61
N MET A 152 26.55 2.93 -6.20
CA MET A 152 26.95 1.68 -5.56
C MET A 152 26.24 0.50 -6.23
N ASP A 153 27.00 -0.54 -6.56
CA ASP A 153 26.42 -1.81 -6.99
C ASP A 153 25.89 -2.56 -5.77
N LEU A 154 24.66 -3.08 -5.90
CA LEU A 154 23.94 -3.69 -4.81
C LEU A 154 23.46 -5.08 -5.18
N LYS A 155 23.57 -5.96 -4.18
CA LYS A 155 22.90 -7.25 -4.14
C LYS A 155 21.97 -7.24 -2.95
N VAL A 156 20.71 -7.52 -3.24
CA VAL A 156 19.62 -7.41 -2.29
C VAL A 156 18.90 -8.74 -2.28
N TYR A 157 18.76 -9.28 -1.09
CA TYR A 157 18.26 -10.62 -0.90
C TYR A 157 16.87 -10.54 -0.28
N ARG A 158 16.03 -11.50 -0.64
CA ARG A 158 14.77 -11.69 0.07
C ARG A 158 15.07 -12.19 1.48
N LYS A 159 14.34 -11.67 2.46
CA LYS A 159 14.42 -12.07 3.86
C LYS A 159 13.43 -13.18 4.19
#